data_AF-A0AA35TIA4-F1
#
_entry.id   AF-A0AA35TIA4-F1
#
_cell.length_a   1.000
_cell.length_b   1.000
_cell.length_c   1.000
_cell.angle_alpha   90.00
_cell.angle_beta   90.00
_cell.angle_gamma   90.00
#
_symmetry.space_group_name_H-M   'P 1'
#
loop_
_entity.id
_entity.type
_entity.pdbx_description
1 polymer ?
#
loop_
_entity_poly.entity_id
_entity_poly.type
_entity_poly.pdbx_seq_one_letter_code
_entity_poly.pdbx_strand_id
1 'polypeptide(L)'
;MSELELQLQASLASTHNGSFLWRIPEVARRRRDAIDERITSIYSPPFYSGRNGYKMCIRAYLNGDGSGYKTHFSVFFVLMRGEFDPLLKWPFEYKVSLILVDQDQRKHVVQTFKPTAESSSFKRPTSDMNVASGCPQFSKLNVLDDSSYVKDDVLYLKCIIDTSRIFHP
;
A
#
# COMPACT_ATOMS: atom_id res chain seq x y z
N MET A 1 -16.92 -7.37 -14.42
CA MET A 1 -17.39 -6.35 -13.45
C MET A 1 -17.45 -5.03 -14.18
N SER A 2 -18.52 -4.27 -13.99
CA SER A 2 -18.65 -2.92 -14.54
C SER A 2 -17.73 -1.93 -13.80
N GLU A 3 -17.45 -0.78 -14.40
CA GLU A 3 -16.67 0.28 -13.75
C GLU A 3 -17.34 0.76 -12.44
N LEU A 4 -18.68 0.80 -12.41
CA LEU A 4 -19.45 1.18 -11.23
C LEU A 4 -19.26 0.19 -10.07
N GLU A 5 -19.22 -1.11 -10.35
CA GLU A 5 -18.97 -2.13 -9.34
C GLU A 5 -17.56 -1.99 -8.75
N LEU A 6 -16.56 -1.69 -9.59
CA LEU A 6 -15.18 -1.45 -9.13
C LEU A 6 -15.09 -0.19 -8.26
N GLN A 7 -15.77 0.88 -8.65
CA GLN A 7 -15.84 2.12 -7.86
C GLN A 7 -16.55 1.90 -6.52
N LEU A 8 -17.66 1.16 -6.52
CA LEU A 8 -18.40 0.82 -5.31
C LEU A 8 -17.56 -0.03 -4.36
N GLN A 9 -16.89 -1.06 -4.87
CA GLN A 9 -16.02 -1.91 -4.08
C GLN A 9 -14.83 -1.13 -3.49
N ALA A 10 -14.25 -0.22 -4.28
CA ALA A 10 -13.18 0.66 -3.82
C ALA A 10 -13.67 1.62 -2.72
N SER A 11 -14.87 2.19 -2.87
CA SER A 11 -15.48 3.07 -1.88
C SER A 11 -15.77 2.35 -0.57
N LEU A 12 -16.36 1.15 -0.62
CA LEU A 12 -16.66 0.34 0.56
C LEU A 12 -15.42 -0.12 1.31
N ALA A 13 -14.29 -0.32 0.61
CA ALA A 13 -13.03 -0.68 1.22
C ALA A 13 -12.25 0.52 1.78
N SER A 14 -12.64 1.75 1.41
CA SER A 14 -11.87 2.94 1.74
C SER A 14 -12.00 3.34 3.21
N THR A 15 -10.90 3.85 3.78
CA THR A 15 -10.86 4.36 5.16
C THR A 15 -10.44 5.83 5.16
N HIS A 16 -10.85 6.57 6.18
CA HIS A 16 -10.66 8.04 6.26
C HIS A 16 -10.05 8.47 7.59
N ASN A 17 -9.10 7.68 8.10
CA ASN A 17 -8.47 7.89 9.40
C ASN A 17 -6.96 7.59 9.38
N GLY A 18 -6.37 7.44 8.20
CA GLY A 18 -4.95 7.10 8.05
C GLY A 18 -4.57 5.66 8.42
N SER A 19 -5.52 4.78 8.73
CA SER A 19 -5.27 3.37 9.00
C SER A 19 -6.07 2.49 8.06
N PHE A 20 -5.38 1.76 7.19
CA PHE A 20 -5.98 0.92 6.17
C PHE A 20 -5.49 -0.53 6.26
N LEU A 21 -6.41 -1.49 6.20
CA LEU A 21 -6.12 -2.92 6.15
C LEU A 21 -6.55 -3.48 4.79
N TRP A 22 -5.58 -3.95 4.02
CA TRP A 22 -5.77 -4.53 2.71
C TRP A 22 -5.79 -6.06 2.81
N ARG A 23 -6.95 -6.64 2.46
CA ARG A 23 -7.11 -8.08 2.26
C ARG A 23 -6.74 -8.46 0.83
N ILE A 24 -5.81 -9.41 0.67
CA ILE A 24 -5.33 -9.91 -0.62
C ILE A 24 -5.66 -11.40 -0.72
N PRO A 25 -6.77 -11.77 -1.38
CA PRO A 25 -7.10 -13.17 -1.63
C PRO A 25 -6.36 -13.73 -2.85
N GLU A 26 -6.42 -15.06 -3.01
CA GLU A 26 -5.85 -15.79 -4.15
C GLU A 26 -4.34 -15.60 -4.27
N VAL A 27 -3.62 -15.60 -3.14
CA VAL A 27 -2.18 -15.34 -3.07
C VAL A 27 -1.41 -16.31 -3.96
N ALA A 28 -1.77 -17.59 -3.96
CA ALA A 28 -1.15 -18.61 -4.79
C ALA A 28 -1.30 -18.32 -6.30
N ARG A 29 -2.47 -17.86 -6.75
CA ARG A 29 -2.67 -17.47 -8.15
C ARG A 29 -1.90 -16.19 -8.48
N ARG A 30 -2.03 -15.15 -7.66
CA ARG A 30 -1.37 -13.86 -7.88
C ARG A 30 0.15 -13.98 -7.87
N ARG A 31 0.72 -14.85 -7.04
CA ARG A 31 2.16 -15.13 -7.02
C ARG A 31 2.59 -15.82 -8.32
N ARG A 32 1.85 -16.81 -8.80
CA ARG A 32 2.11 -17.43 -10.12
C ARG A 32 2.04 -16.41 -11.24
N ASP A 33 1.01 -15.56 -11.28
CA ASP A 33 0.88 -14.51 -12.30
C ASP A 33 2.06 -13.51 -12.24
N ALA A 34 2.62 -13.24 -11.06
CA ALA A 34 3.79 -12.39 -10.89
C ALA A 34 5.11 -13.09 -11.28
N ILE A 35 5.20 -14.41 -11.09
CA ILE A 35 6.35 -15.23 -11.53
C ILE A 35 6.36 -15.36 -13.06
N ASP A 36 5.20 -15.60 -13.65
CA ASP A 36 4.99 -15.71 -15.09
C ASP A 36 4.98 -14.33 -15.80
N GLU A 37 5.23 -13.24 -15.04
CA GLU A 37 5.28 -11.86 -15.51
C GLU A 37 3.99 -11.34 -16.20
N ARG A 38 2.86 -12.03 -16.02
CA ARG A 38 1.54 -11.61 -16.53
C ARG A 38 1.02 -10.40 -15.77
N ILE A 39 1.14 -10.43 -14.44
CA ILE A 39 0.72 -9.35 -13.54
C ILE A 39 1.81 -9.19 -12.47
N THR A 40 2.75 -8.28 -12.71
CA THR A 40 3.93 -8.09 -11.86
C THR A 40 3.60 -7.41 -10.53
N SER A 41 2.53 -6.61 -10.48
CA SER A 41 2.14 -5.86 -9.28
C SER A 41 0.63 -5.71 -9.16
N ILE A 42 0.17 -5.51 -7.93
CA ILE A 42 -1.24 -5.27 -7.60
C ILE A 42 -1.35 -3.98 -6.77
N TYR A 43 -2.49 -3.31 -6.90
CA TYR A 43 -2.83 -2.11 -6.15
C TYR A 43 -3.95 -2.37 -5.16
N SER A 44 -3.87 -1.75 -3.99
CA SER A 44 -4.98 -1.70 -3.06
C SER A 44 -6.05 -0.73 -3.53
N PRO A 45 -7.29 -0.87 -3.02
CA PRO A 45 -8.24 0.25 -2.99
C PRO A 45 -7.62 1.52 -2.39
N PRO A 46 -8.07 2.71 -2.80
CA PRO A 46 -7.61 3.95 -2.22
C PRO A 46 -8.09 4.10 -0.77
N PHE A 47 -7.29 4.75 0.04
CA PHE A 47 -7.63 5.13 1.41
C PHE A 47 -7.10 6.54 1.71
N TYR A 48 -7.58 7.12 2.80
CA TYR A 48 -7.39 8.53 3.10
C TYR A 48 -6.88 8.73 4.52
N SER A 49 -6.08 9.80 4.68
CA SER A 49 -5.61 10.25 6.00
C SER A 49 -6.75 10.83 6.86
N GLY A 50 -7.80 11.34 6.21
CA GLY A 50 -8.98 11.96 6.81
C GLY A 50 -10.10 12.06 5.78
N ARG A 51 -11.30 12.53 6.16
CA ARG A 51 -12.41 12.76 5.21
C ARG A 51 -12.01 13.70 4.07
N ASN A 52 -11.34 14.80 4.41
CA ASN A 52 -10.83 15.80 3.48
C ASN A 52 -9.30 15.73 3.36
N GLY A 53 -8.73 14.52 3.49
CA GLY A 53 -7.28 14.30 3.60
C GLY A 53 -6.62 13.83 2.30
N TYR A 54 -5.31 13.55 2.39
CA TYR A 54 -4.53 12.94 1.32
C TYR A 54 -5.15 11.60 0.88
N LYS A 55 -5.20 11.35 -0.43
CA LYS A 55 -5.59 10.08 -1.05
C LYS A 55 -4.36 9.23 -1.34
N MET A 56 -4.40 7.96 -0.98
CA MET A 56 -3.24 7.06 -1.02
C MET A 56 -3.66 5.66 -1.42
N CYS A 57 -2.71 4.83 -1.88
CA CYS A 57 -2.89 3.39 -1.98
C CYS A 57 -1.57 2.65 -1.72
N ILE A 58 -1.64 1.32 -1.68
CA ILE A 58 -0.49 0.43 -1.55
C ILE A 58 -0.28 -0.28 -2.89
N ARG A 59 0.97 -0.42 -3.33
CA ARG A 59 1.36 -1.27 -4.45
C ARG A 59 2.24 -2.41 -3.94
N ALA A 60 1.90 -3.65 -4.28
CA ALA A 60 2.64 -4.83 -3.86
C ALA A 60 3.09 -5.69 -5.04
N TYR A 61 4.29 -6.27 -4.92
CA TYR A 61 4.92 -7.16 -5.90
C TYR A 61 5.20 -8.51 -5.25
N LEU A 62 4.40 -9.51 -5.62
CA LEU A 62 4.48 -10.86 -5.03
C LEU A 62 5.73 -11.64 -5.48
N ASN A 63 6.44 -11.15 -6.50
CA ASN A 63 7.72 -11.69 -6.96
C ASN A 63 8.85 -10.64 -6.89
N GLY A 64 8.65 -9.59 -6.11
CA GLY A 64 9.62 -8.52 -5.88
C GLY A 64 9.77 -7.50 -7.01
N ASP A 65 10.41 -6.39 -6.70
CA ASP A 65 10.72 -5.29 -7.61
C ASP A 65 12.12 -4.73 -7.33
N GLY A 66 12.79 -4.19 -8.35
CA GLY A 66 14.12 -3.58 -8.22
C GLY A 66 15.14 -4.49 -7.54
N SER A 67 15.77 -4.01 -6.47
CA SER A 67 16.77 -4.77 -5.69
C SER A 67 16.18 -5.94 -4.88
N GLY A 68 14.85 -6.08 -4.83
CA GLY A 68 14.14 -7.21 -4.23
C GLY A 68 13.58 -8.21 -5.24
N TYR A 69 13.75 -7.97 -6.55
CA TYR A 69 13.21 -8.84 -7.59
C TYR A 69 13.64 -10.30 -7.40
N LYS A 70 12.67 -11.22 -7.50
CA LYS A 70 12.80 -12.68 -7.31
C LYS A 70 13.36 -13.13 -5.95
N THR A 71 13.55 -12.23 -5.00
CA THR A 71 14.17 -12.54 -3.69
C THR A 71 13.33 -12.09 -2.51
N HIS A 72 12.55 -11.02 -2.69
CA HIS A 72 11.73 -10.43 -1.64
C HIS A 72 10.31 -10.18 -2.15
N PHE A 73 9.37 -10.18 -1.21
CA PHE A 73 8.09 -9.52 -1.40
C PHE A 73 8.33 -8.01 -1.23
N SER A 74 7.89 -7.21 -2.20
CA SER A 74 8.09 -5.75 -2.18
C SER A 74 6.77 -5.02 -1.97
N VAL A 75 6.78 -4.01 -1.11
CA VAL A 75 5.58 -3.21 -0.79
C VAL A 75 5.94 -1.74 -0.85
N PHE A 76 5.09 -0.98 -1.54
CA PHE A 76 5.27 0.45 -1.76
C PHE A 76 3.99 1.21 -1.40
N PHE A 77 4.20 2.42 -0.89
CA PHE A 77 3.19 3.42 -0.65
C PHE A 77 3.09 4.35 -1.87
N VAL A 78 1.88 4.76 -2.21
CA VAL A 78 1.60 5.63 -3.36
C VAL A 78 0.71 6.77 -2.91
N LEU A 79 1.13 8.00 -3.19
CA LEU A 79 0.25 9.16 -3.14
C LEU A 79 -0.53 9.27 -4.45
N MET A 80 -1.83 9.48 -4.31
CA MET A 80 -2.75 9.64 -5.44
C MET A 80 -3.29 11.06 -5.46
N ARG A 81 -3.68 11.54 -6.63
CA ARG A 81 -4.37 12.83 -6.76
C ARG A 81 -5.68 12.79 -5.98
N GLY A 82 -5.80 13.67 -5.00
CA GLY A 82 -6.97 13.87 -4.16
C GLY A 82 -7.76 15.11 -4.56
N GLU A 83 -9.05 15.13 -4.23
CA GLU A 83 -9.93 16.28 -4.45
C GLU A 83 -9.48 17.50 -3.61
N PHE A 84 -9.03 17.25 -2.38
CA PHE A 84 -8.63 18.28 -1.42
C PHE A 84 -7.14 18.65 -1.49
N ASP A 85 -6.38 18.12 -2.46
CA ASP A 85 -4.95 18.43 -2.63
C ASP A 85 -4.59 19.93 -2.60
N PRO A 86 -5.41 20.87 -3.16
CA PRO A 86 -5.12 22.31 -3.05
C PRO A 86 -5.12 22.87 -1.62
N LEU A 87 -5.79 22.21 -0.68
CA LEU A 87 -5.97 22.68 0.70
C LEU A 87 -4.98 22.01 1.68
N LEU A 88 -4.28 20.99 1.22
CA LEU A 88 -3.37 20.19 2.04
C LEU A 88 -1.93 20.74 1.97
N LYS A 89 -1.17 20.50 3.03
CA LYS A 89 0.26 20.87 3.08
C LYS A 89 1.06 19.98 2.13
N TRP A 90 2.02 20.56 1.41
CA TRP A 90 2.95 19.83 0.54
C TRP A 90 4.40 20.29 0.74
N PRO A 91 5.40 19.40 0.56
CA PRO A 91 5.27 17.97 0.25
C PRO A 91 4.71 17.15 1.42
N PHE A 92 4.23 15.94 1.13
CA PHE A 92 3.76 14.97 2.14
C PHE A 92 4.95 14.55 3.02
N GLU A 93 4.84 14.75 4.34
CA GLU A 93 5.95 14.56 5.28
C GLU A 93 5.62 13.66 6.49
N TYR A 94 4.43 13.05 6.46
CA TYR A 94 3.91 12.28 7.59
C TYR A 94 4.48 10.86 7.58
N LYS A 95 4.83 10.36 8.77
CA LYS A 95 5.43 9.02 8.92
C LYS A 95 4.45 7.95 8.42
N VAL A 96 4.99 7.00 7.65
CA VAL A 96 4.24 5.87 7.09
C VAL A 96 4.80 4.57 7.64
N SER A 97 3.92 3.70 8.12
CA SER A 97 4.24 2.35 8.56
C SER A 97 3.50 1.34 7.69
N LEU A 98 4.25 0.54 6.93
CA LEU A 98 3.78 -0.60 6.16
C LEU A 98 3.99 -1.87 6.97
N ILE A 99 2.96 -2.70 7.08
CA ILE A 99 2.92 -3.83 8.00
C ILE A 99 2.39 -5.03 7.23
N LEU A 100 3.15 -6.13 7.24
CA LEU A 100 2.63 -7.44 6.88
C LEU A 100 2.16 -8.13 8.15
N VAL A 101 0.86 -8.45 8.16
CA VAL A 101 0.17 -8.96 9.33
C VAL A 101 0.37 -10.47 9.43
N ASP A 102 1.11 -10.88 10.45
CA ASP A 102 0.99 -12.22 11.03
C ASP A 102 -0.41 -12.40 11.63
N GLN A 103 -1.18 -13.34 11.07
CA GLN A 103 -2.56 -13.64 11.41
C GLN A 103 -2.69 -14.43 12.72
N ASP A 104 -1.60 -15.03 13.22
CA ASP A 104 -1.52 -15.60 14.57
C ASP A 104 -1.15 -14.56 15.63
N GLN A 105 -0.96 -13.29 15.22
CA GLN A 105 -0.64 -12.15 16.10
C GLN A 105 0.67 -12.30 16.90
N ARG A 106 1.64 -13.10 16.42
CA ARG A 106 2.91 -13.33 17.13
C ARG A 106 3.96 -12.30 16.77
N LYS A 107 4.19 -12.08 15.47
CA LYS A 107 5.23 -11.17 14.98
C LYS A 107 4.88 -10.60 13.61
N HIS A 108 4.33 -9.40 13.58
CA HIS A 108 4.17 -8.67 12.32
C HIS A 108 5.53 -8.25 11.75
N VAL A 109 5.64 -8.20 10.41
CA VAL A 109 6.78 -7.55 9.74
C VAL A 109 6.40 -6.08 9.55
N VAL A 110 7.20 -5.17 10.12
CA VAL A 110 6.90 -3.73 10.12
C VAL A 110 8.06 -2.99 9.49
N GLN A 111 7.76 -2.15 8.49
CA GLN A 111 8.72 -1.21 7.94
C GLN A 111 8.13 0.20 8.00
N THR A 112 8.86 1.10 8.63
CA THR A 112 8.46 2.49 8.80
C THR A 112 9.44 3.38 8.09
N PHE A 113 8.93 4.38 7.37
CA PHE A 113 9.76 5.40 6.76
C PHE A 113 9.15 6.78 6.97
N LYS A 114 10.01 7.80 6.93
CA LYS A 114 9.62 9.20 6.91
C LYS A 114 9.84 9.72 5.48
N PRO A 115 8.80 10.22 4.80
CA PRO A 115 8.94 10.88 3.51
C PRO A 115 9.97 12.01 3.54
N THR A 116 10.69 12.20 2.43
CA THR A 116 11.66 13.28 2.25
C THR A 116 11.14 14.29 1.22
N ALA A 117 11.33 15.58 1.49
CA ALA A 117 10.77 16.66 0.67
C ALA A 117 11.37 16.70 -0.75
N GLU A 118 12.59 16.18 -0.90
CA GLU A 118 13.34 16.15 -2.15
C GLU A 118 12.79 15.11 -3.13
N SER A 119 12.15 14.05 -2.62
CA SER A 119 11.62 12.96 -3.43
C SER A 119 10.36 13.40 -4.18
N SER A 120 10.33 13.16 -5.49
CA SER A 120 9.17 13.42 -6.34
C SER A 120 7.94 12.62 -5.93
N SER A 121 8.12 11.47 -5.29
CA SER A 121 7.03 10.61 -4.78
C SER A 121 6.11 11.33 -3.80
N PHE A 122 6.61 12.33 -3.08
CA PHE A 122 5.89 13.00 -1.99
C PHE A 122 5.49 14.44 -2.32
N LYS A 123 5.78 14.91 -3.53
CA LYS A 123 5.27 16.20 -4.02
C LYS A 123 3.77 16.12 -4.30
N ARG A 124 3.13 17.28 -4.40
CA ARG A 124 1.71 17.35 -4.81
C ARG A 124 1.51 16.63 -6.15
N PRO A 125 0.57 15.66 -6.24
CA PRO A 125 0.32 14.92 -7.48
C PRO A 125 -0.08 15.84 -8.64
N THR A 126 0.57 15.63 -9.78
CA THR A 126 0.22 16.23 -11.08
C THR A 126 -0.45 15.23 -12.03
N SER A 127 -0.28 13.94 -11.76
CA SER A 127 -0.94 12.79 -12.38
C SER A 127 -1.80 12.04 -11.35
N ASP A 128 -2.57 11.03 -11.78
CA ASP A 128 -3.45 10.26 -10.90
C ASP A 128 -2.70 9.58 -9.74
N MET A 129 -1.46 9.16 -10.00
CA MET A 129 -0.56 8.56 -9.02
C MET A 129 0.84 9.15 -9.16
N ASN A 130 1.50 9.37 -8.03
CA ASN A 130 2.94 9.64 -7.99
C ASN A 130 3.75 8.35 -8.15
N VAL A 131 5.06 8.50 -8.35
CA VAL A 131 6.01 7.39 -8.29
C VAL A 131 5.93 6.71 -6.93
N ALA A 132 5.70 5.40 -6.93
CA ALA A 132 5.61 4.60 -5.71
C ALA A 132 6.91 4.68 -4.88
N SER A 133 6.79 4.79 -3.55
CA SER A 133 7.92 4.86 -2.65
C SER A 133 7.73 3.89 -1.49
N GLY A 134 8.77 3.17 -1.11
CA GLY A 134 8.66 2.11 -0.12
C GLY A 134 9.85 1.19 -0.15
N CYS A 135 9.61 -0.11 -0.01
CA CYS A 135 10.63 -1.06 0.41
C CYS A 135 10.73 -2.21 -0.59
N PRO A 136 11.69 -2.16 -1.53
CA PRO A 136 11.96 -3.27 -2.45
C PRO A 136 12.24 -4.58 -1.71
N GLN A 137 12.92 -4.52 -0.56
CA GLN A 137 13.24 -5.68 0.26
C GLN A 137 12.39 -5.71 1.54
N PHE A 138 11.07 -5.61 1.42
CA PHE A 138 10.16 -5.54 2.57
C PHE A 138 10.17 -6.82 3.42
N SER A 139 10.11 -8.00 2.79
CA SER A 139 10.31 -9.29 3.46
C SER A 139 10.84 -10.34 2.48
N LYS A 140 11.51 -11.39 2.97
CA LYS A 140 11.90 -12.53 2.11
C LYS A 140 10.68 -13.19 1.50
N LEU A 141 10.80 -13.72 0.28
CA LEU A 141 9.67 -14.35 -0.44
C LEU A 141 9.06 -15.55 0.28
N ASN A 142 9.85 -16.27 1.10
CA ASN A 142 9.38 -17.42 1.86
C ASN A 142 8.27 -17.07 2.86
N VAL A 143 8.06 -15.78 3.18
CA VAL A 143 6.91 -15.35 3.99
C VAL A 143 5.57 -15.69 3.32
N LEU A 144 5.53 -15.79 1.99
CA LEU A 144 4.34 -16.16 1.24
C LEU A 144 4.04 -17.67 1.30
N ASP A 145 4.99 -18.46 1.82
CA ASP A 145 4.84 -19.90 2.08
C ASP A 145 4.57 -20.17 3.57
N ASP A 146 4.61 -19.15 4.42
CA ASP A 146 4.40 -19.25 5.86
C ASP A 146 2.91 -19.13 6.21
N SER A 147 2.35 -20.17 6.83
CA SER A 147 0.94 -20.27 7.22
C SER A 147 0.47 -19.21 8.21
N SER A 148 1.39 -18.57 8.94
CA SER A 148 1.04 -17.48 9.86
C SER A 148 0.74 -16.18 9.10
N TYR A 149 1.33 -15.98 7.92
CA TYR A 149 1.10 -14.78 7.10
C TYR A 149 0.08 -15.03 5.98
N VAL A 150 0.11 -16.21 5.36
CA VAL A 150 -0.85 -16.64 4.34
C VAL A 150 -1.74 -17.74 4.91
N LYS A 151 -2.99 -17.41 5.21
CA LYS A 151 -3.99 -18.33 5.75
C LYS A 151 -5.22 -18.33 4.86
N ASP A 152 -5.75 -19.51 4.56
CA ASP A 152 -6.88 -19.70 3.64
C ASP A 152 -6.67 -19.00 2.28
N ASP A 153 -5.43 -19.02 1.78
CA ASP A 153 -4.98 -18.34 0.55
C ASP A 153 -5.19 -16.81 0.57
N VAL A 154 -5.08 -16.20 1.75
CA VAL A 154 -5.26 -14.76 2.00
C VAL A 154 -4.07 -14.19 2.77
N LEU A 155 -3.58 -13.05 2.29
CA LEU A 155 -2.55 -12.21 2.92
C LEU A 155 -3.17 -10.87 3.36
N TYR A 156 -2.67 -10.29 4.45
CA TYR A 156 -3.10 -8.97 4.91
C TYR A 156 -1.93 -7.98 5.01
N LEU A 157 -2.09 -6.82 4.38
CA LEU A 157 -1.20 -5.68 4.54
C LEU A 157 -1.90 -4.55 5.26
N LYS A 158 -1.24 -3.93 6.24
CA LYS A 158 -1.73 -2.75 6.93
C LYS A 158 -0.83 -1.55 6.63
N CYS A 159 -1.44 -0.41 6.37
CA CYS A 159 -0.74 0.87 6.28
C CYS A 159 -1.28 1.80 7.37
N ILE A 160 -0.37 2.46 8.08
CA ILE A 160 -0.68 3.46 9.09
C ILE A 160 0.08 4.74 8.77
N ILE A 161 -0.64 5.86 8.72
CA ILE A 161 -0.10 7.20 8.58
C ILE A 161 -0.19 7.90 9.93
N ASP A 162 0.88 8.59 10.33
CA ASP A 162 0.83 9.48 11.49
C ASP A 162 0.00 10.73 11.16
N THR A 163 -1.29 10.70 11.55
CA THR A 163 -2.25 11.78 11.29
C THR A 163 -2.24 12.88 12.35
N SER A 164 -1.46 12.75 13.42
CA SER A 164 -1.49 13.64 14.60
C SER A 164 -1.22 15.12 14.28
N ARG A 165 -0.52 15.38 13.17
CA ARG A 165 -0.13 16.73 12.72
C ARG A 165 -0.77 17.13 11.39
N ILE A 166 -1.73 16.35 10.90
CA ILE A 166 -2.45 16.68 9.67
C ILE A 166 -3.58 17.64 10.01
N PHE A 167 -3.54 18.83 9.43
CA PHE A 167 -4.70 19.71 9.41
C PHE A 167 -5.68 19.20 8.35
N HIS A 168 -6.90 18.86 8.77
CA HIS A 168 -8.00 18.52 7.87
C HIS A 168 -8.90 19.77 7.75
N PRO A 169 -9.00 20.38 6.55
CA PRO A 169 -9.88 21.51 6.29
C PRO A 169 -11.36 21.17 6.51
#